data_AF-A0A523WPM3-F1
#
_entry.id   AF-A0A523WPM3-F1
#
_cell.length_a   1.000
_cell.length_b   1.000
_cell.length_c   1.000
_cell.angle_alpha   90.00
_cell.angle_beta   90.00
_cell.angle_gamma   90.00
#
_symmetry.space_group_name_H-M   'P 1'
#
loop_
_entity.id
_entity.type
_entity.pdbx_description
1 polymer ?
#
loop_
_entity_poly.entity_id
_entity_poly.type
_entity_poly.pdbx_seq_one_letter_code
_entity_poly.pdbx_strand_id
1 'polypeptide(L)' 'MRSVRLNQLYYITHIDNVRSILKWGILSHERVEKHDVEYTRIYDKEIVQKRQSVQAPDGRSLWSFANLYFQ' A
#
# COMPACT_ATOMS: atom_id res chain seq x y z
N MET A 1 -17.71 2.23 -23.19
CA MET A 1 -16.68 1.57 -22.33
C MET A 1 -17.23 0.25 -21.85
N ARG A 2 -16.50 -0.86 -22.05
CA ARG A 2 -16.89 -2.17 -21.54
C ARG A 2 -16.61 -2.18 -20.03
N SER A 3 -17.63 -2.40 -19.20
CA SER A 3 -17.44 -2.54 -17.75
C SER A 3 -16.63 -3.81 -17.49
N VAL A 4 -15.41 -3.66 -16.97
CA VAL A 4 -14.61 -4.77 -16.46
C VAL A 4 -15.09 -5.03 -15.04
N ARG A 5 -15.64 -6.22 -14.75
CA ARG A 5 -15.89 -6.63 -13.37
C ARG A 5 -14.56 -6.98 -12.73
N LEU A 6 -14.13 -6.15 -11.79
CA LEU A 6 -13.01 -6.44 -10.91
C LEU A 6 -13.53 -7.28 -9.74
N ASN A 7 -13.19 -8.57 -9.73
CA ASN A 7 -13.65 -9.47 -8.68
C ASN A 7 -12.76 -9.41 -7.44
N GLN A 8 -11.45 -9.17 -7.61
CA GLN A 8 -10.49 -9.12 -6.53
C GLN A 8 -9.24 -8.34 -6.93
N LEU A 9 -8.51 -7.88 -5.91
CA LEU A 9 -7.20 -7.26 -6.01
C LEU A 9 -6.23 -8.03 -5.11
N TYR A 10 -4.95 -7.96 -5.44
CA TYR A 10 -3.90 -8.71 -4.77
C TYR A 10 -2.98 -7.77 -4.01
N TYR A 11 -2.47 -8.24 -2.89
CA TYR A 11 -1.55 -7.50 -2.04
C TYR A 11 -0.33 -8.35 -1.73
N ILE A 12 0.86 -7.81 -1.99
CA ILE A 12 2.14 -8.50 -1.76
C ILE A 12 2.73 -7.93 -0.47
N THR A 13 3.05 -8.80 0.49
CA THR A 13 3.60 -8.41 1.80
C THR A 13 4.45 -9.52 2.42
N HIS A 14 5.24 -9.19 3.44
CA HIS A 14 5.93 -10.18 4.27
C HIS A 14 4.94 -10.96 5.14
N ILE A 15 5.20 -12.24 5.40
CA ILE A 15 4.33 -13.08 6.23
C ILE A 15 4.14 -12.51 7.65
N ASP A 16 5.19 -11.92 8.23
CA ASP A 16 5.12 -11.31 9.58
C ASP A 16 4.13 -10.15 9.66
N ASN A 17 3.86 -9.48 8.54
CA ASN A 17 2.92 -8.37 8.48
C ASN A 17 1.45 -8.84 8.49
N VAL A 18 1.18 -10.14 8.29
CA VAL A 18 -0.20 -10.66 8.28
C VAL A 18 -0.89 -10.40 9.62
N ARG A 19 -0.17 -10.48 10.74
CA ARG A 19 -0.74 -10.19 12.06
C ARG A 19 -1.26 -8.75 12.17
N SER A 20 -0.47 -7.76 11.73
CA SER A 20 -0.90 -6.36 11.80
C SER A 20 -2.03 -6.08 10.81
N ILE A 21 -2.02 -6.72 9.64
CA ILE A 21 -3.10 -6.63 8.65
C ILE A 21 -4.41 -7.20 9.19
N LEU A 22 -4.38 -8.33 9.90
CA LEU A 22 -5.60 -8.89 10.52
C LEU A 22 -6.15 -7.99 11.64
N LYS A 23 -5.30 -7.20 12.30
CA LYS A 23 -5.70 -6.30 13.39
C LYS A 23 -6.21 -4.95 12.88
N TRP A 24 -5.56 -4.37 11.88
CA TRP A 24 -5.77 -2.97 11.46
C TRP A 24 -6.21 -2.82 10.00
N GLY A 25 -6.20 -3.91 9.22
CA GLY A 25 -6.36 -3.89 7.77
C GLY A 25 -5.07 -3.55 7.04
N ILE A 26 -5.14 -3.46 5.71
CA ILE A 26 -4.04 -3.00 4.86
C ILE A 26 -3.96 -1.48 4.95
N LEU A 27 -2.83 -0.96 5.43
CA LEU A 27 -2.60 0.48 5.62
C LEU A 27 -1.76 1.08 4.49
N SER A 28 -1.97 2.37 4.21
CA SER A 28 -1.05 3.17 3.41
C SER A 28 0.26 3.40 4.17
N HIS A 29 1.34 3.76 3.46
CA HIS A 29 2.63 4.01 4.11
C HIS A 29 2.53 5.19 5.08
N GLU A 30 1.79 6.24 4.72
CA GLU A 30 1.49 7.37 5.60
C GLU A 30 0.85 6.93 6.93
N ARG A 31 -0.09 5.98 6.89
CA ARG A 31 -0.76 5.48 8.10
C ARG A 31 0.15 4.58 8.94
N VAL A 32 0.99 3.77 8.29
CA VAL A 32 1.99 2.95 8.99
C VAL A 32 2.94 3.85 9.79
N GLU A 33 3.45 4.92 9.18
CA GLU A 33 4.32 5.89 9.84
C GLU A 33 3.57 6.66 10.96
N LYS A 34 2.35 7.13 10.69
CA LYS A 34 1.56 7.88 11.66
C LYS A 34 1.19 7.08 12.91
N HIS A 35 0.99 5.77 12.77
CA HIS A 35 0.60 4.88 13.86
C HIS A 35 1.76 4.07 14.43
N ASP A 36 2.99 4.35 14.00
CA ASP A 36 4.21 3.64 14.40
C ASP A 36 4.05 2.11 14.35
N VAL A 37 3.45 1.63 13.26
CA VAL A 37 3.18 0.20 13.09
C VAL A 37 4.47 -0.49 12.66
N GLU A 38 4.95 -1.43 13.48
CA GLU A 38 6.07 -2.29 13.09
C GLU A 38 5.70 -3.15 11.89
N TYR A 39 6.63 -3.22 10.93
CA TYR A 39 6.46 -4.02 9.72
C TYR A 39 7.79 -4.46 9.13
N THR A 40 7.78 -5.64 8.51
CA THR A 40 8.89 -6.18 7.73
C THR A 40 8.77 -5.72 6.28
N ARG A 41 9.82 -5.05 5.78
CA ARG A 41 9.91 -4.57 4.40
C ARG A 41 10.28 -5.71 3.45
N ILE A 42 9.60 -5.79 2.30
CA ILE A 42 9.98 -6.66 1.16
C ILE A 42 10.47 -5.86 -0.05
N TYR A 43 10.59 -4.55 0.11
CA TYR A 43 10.92 -3.60 -0.95
C TYR A 43 12.16 -2.79 -0.59
N ASP A 44 12.80 -2.25 -1.62
CA ASP A 44 13.85 -1.26 -1.46
C ASP A 44 13.25 0.09 -0.99
N LYS A 45 13.80 0.62 0.11
CA LYS A 45 13.33 1.87 0.72
C LYS A 45 13.50 3.05 -0.23
N GLU A 46 14.59 3.10 -1.00
CA GLU A 46 14.90 4.22 -1.90
C GLU A 46 13.92 4.30 -3.07
N ILE A 47 13.50 3.13 -3.58
CA ILE A 47 12.51 3.05 -4.65
C ILE A 47 11.15 3.53 -4.15
N VAL A 48 10.76 3.07 -2.96
CA VAL A 48 9.46 3.42 -2.39
C VAL A 48 9.39 4.89 -2.01
N GLN A 49 10.45 5.49 -1.45
CA GLN A 49 10.49 6.92 -1.12
C GLN A 49 10.18 7.85 -2.31
N LYS A 50 10.56 7.47 -3.53
CA LYS A 50 10.20 8.22 -4.75
C LYS A 50 8.68 8.34 -4.96
N ARG A 51 7.87 7.47 -4.36
CA ARG A 51 6.40 7.55 -4.44
C ARG A 51 5.83 8.72 -3.65
N GLN A 52 6.54 9.22 -2.63
CA GLN A 52 6.08 10.39 -1.87
C GLN A 52 5.93 11.63 -2.77
N SER A 53 6.81 11.79 -3.76
CA SER A 53 6.79 12.93 -4.68
C SER A 53 5.84 12.77 -5.86
N VAL A 54 5.27 11.58 -6.08
CA VAL A 54 4.31 11.32 -7.18
C VAL A 54 2.90 11.60 -6.69
N GLN A 55 2.17 12.45 -7.43
CA GLN A 55 0.78 12.78 -7.15
C GLN A 55 -0.18 11.95 -8.01
N ALA A 56 -1.27 11.50 -7.41
CA ALA A 56 -2.42 10.95 -8.10
C ALA A 56 -3.23 12.08 -8.79
N PRO A 57 -4.16 11.75 -9.71
CA PRO A 57 -4.98 12.75 -10.41
C PRO A 57 -5.80 13.67 -9.49
N ASP A 58 -6.03 13.27 -8.24
CA ASP A 58 -6.73 14.06 -7.21
C ASP A 58 -5.78 14.92 -6.35
N GLY A 59 -4.49 14.98 -6.71
CA GLY A 59 -3.46 15.77 -6.01
C GLY A 59 -2.87 15.11 -4.77
N ARG A 60 -3.40 13.97 -4.32
CA ARG A 60 -2.83 13.25 -3.16
C ARG A 60 -1.55 12.52 -3.56
N SER A 61 -0.59 12.46 -2.65
CA SER A 61 0.61 11.64 -2.84
C SER A 61 0.25 10.17 -2.95
N LEU A 62 0.97 9.41 -3.78
CA LEU A 62 0.84 7.95 -3.80
C LEU A 62 1.16 7.30 -2.43
N TRP A 63 1.85 8.02 -1.55
CA TRP A 63 2.11 7.60 -0.16
C TRP A 63 0.84 7.39 0.69
N SER A 64 -0.24 8.09 0.32
CA SER A 64 -1.52 8.04 1.02
C SER A 64 -2.39 6.83 0.60
N PHE A 65 -1.89 5.98 -0.31
CA PHE A 65 -2.62 4.80 -0.81
C PHE A 65 -1.89 3.50 -0.47
N ALA A 66 -2.65 2.41 -0.36
CA ALA A 66 -2.11 1.06 -0.28
C ALA A 66 -1.90 0.49 -1.70
N ASN A 67 -0.75 -0.12 -1.96
CA ASN A 67 -0.43 -0.68 -3.27
C ASN A 67 -1.16 -2.02 -3.46
N LEU A 68 -2.23 -2.02 -4.25
CA LEU A 68 -2.93 -3.23 -4.67
C LEU A 68 -2.69 -3.48 -6.16
N TYR A 69 -2.74 -4.75 -6.56
CA TYR A 69 -2.40 -5.20 -7.90
C TYR A 69 -3.57 -5.95 -8.53
N PHE A 70 -3.71 -5.81 -9.84
CA PHE A 70 -4.53 -6.70 -10.65
C PHE A 70 -3.74 -7.98 -10.95
N GLN A 71 -4.42 -9.12 -11.14
CA GLN A 71 -3.83 -10.32 -11.73
C GLN A 71 -3.99 -10.30 -13.25
#